data_AF-A0A562V460-F1
#
_entry.id   AF-A0A562V460-F1
#
_cell.length_a   1.000
_cell.length_b   1.000
_cell.length_c   1.000
_cell.angle_alpha   90.00
_cell.angle_beta   90.00
_cell.angle_gamma   90.00
#
_symmetry.space_group_name_H-M   'P 1'
#
loop_
_entity.id
_entity.type
_entity.pdbx_description
1 polymer ?
#
loop_
_entity_poly.entity_id
_entity_poly.type
_entity_poly.pdbx_seq_one_letter_code
_entity_poly.pdbx_strand_id
1 'polypeptide(L)'
;MSDEMQGTVFGGPLERLRQCARIDLPRMADEYAEVRNGCETSKSADSALERDAYFGAKALKDPWVQLRDLIWGAAGETGANLWALSVGLDQAVSDFAEQDTAAGAEMERHRLDLQGDYDPGNDEWRGGYDDGDYPGKP
;
A
#
# COMPACT_ATOMS: atom_id res chain seq x y z
N MET A 1 -36.73 -0.82 -5.78
CA MET A 1 -35.40 -1.04 -6.38
C MET A 1 -34.79 0.34 -6.53
N SER A 2 -33.90 0.69 -5.60
CA SER A 2 -33.10 1.91 -5.63
C SER A 2 -31.68 1.41 -5.45
N ASP A 3 -31.08 1.09 -6.58
CA ASP A 3 -29.64 0.87 -6.71
C ASP A 3 -28.95 2.24 -6.71
N GLU A 4 -27.65 2.26 -6.46
CA GLU A 4 -26.73 3.42 -6.63
C GLU A 4 -26.63 4.43 -5.47
N MET A 5 -25.85 4.05 -4.45
CA MET A 5 -24.61 4.74 -4.03
C MET A 5 -24.05 4.03 -2.79
N GLN A 6 -23.65 2.77 -2.95
CA GLN A 6 -22.76 2.14 -1.98
C GLN A 6 -21.33 2.51 -2.37
N GLY A 7 -20.82 3.62 -1.81
CA GLY A 7 -19.38 3.88 -1.80
C GLY A 7 -18.69 2.64 -1.27
N THR A 8 -17.85 2.02 -2.10
CA THR A 8 -17.17 0.77 -1.73
C THR A 8 -16.31 1.06 -0.51
N VAL A 9 -16.50 0.33 0.60
CA VAL A 9 -15.73 0.54 1.84
C VAL A 9 -14.27 0.11 1.58
N PHE A 10 -13.45 1.04 1.08
CA PHE A 10 -12.03 0.83 0.75
C PHE A 10 -11.14 0.61 1.99
N GLY A 11 -11.67 0.80 3.20
CA GLY A 11 -10.90 0.71 4.44
C GLY A 11 -10.19 -0.63 4.67
N GLY A 12 -10.82 -1.76 4.32
CA GLY A 12 -10.23 -3.09 4.54
C GLY A 12 -8.98 -3.36 3.68
N PRO A 13 -9.05 -3.21 2.35
CA PRO A 13 -7.90 -3.32 1.47
C PRO A 13 -6.79 -2.31 1.78
N LEU A 14 -7.15 -1.05 2.05
CA LEU A 14 -6.18 0.01 2.37
C LEU A 14 -5.42 -0.29 3.66
N GLU A 15 -6.11 -0.79 4.68
CA GLU A 15 -5.48 -1.18 5.94
C GLU A 15 -4.54 -2.37 5.77
N ARG A 16 -4.86 -3.32 4.88
CA ARG A 16 -3.91 -4.40 4.54
C ARG A 16 -2.66 -3.88 3.82
N LEU A 17 -2.78 -2.86 2.98
CA LEU A 17 -1.62 -2.22 2.35
C LEU A 17 -0.77 -1.47 3.39
N ARG A 18 -1.39 -0.78 4.36
CA ARG A 18 -0.68 -0.15 5.50
C ARG A 18 0.07 -1.19 6.33
N GLN A 19 -0.60 -2.29 6.66
CA GLN A 19 0.01 -3.41 7.39
C GLN A 19 1.22 -3.97 6.64
N CYS A 20 1.08 -4.18 5.33
CA CYS A 20 2.15 -4.67 4.47
C CYS A 20 3.36 -3.70 4.46
N ALA A 21 3.08 -2.40 4.30
CA ALA A 21 4.10 -1.36 4.26
C ALA A 21 4.83 -1.18 5.59
N ARG A 22 4.11 -1.19 6.72
CA ARG A 22 4.66 -0.79 8.03
C ARG A 22 5.17 -1.95 8.87
N ILE A 23 4.72 -3.17 8.58
CA ILE A 23 5.01 -4.34 9.42
C ILE A 23 5.65 -5.45 8.58
N ASP A 24 4.97 -5.92 7.53
CA ASP A 24 5.40 -7.15 6.86
C ASP A 24 6.69 -6.95 6.07
N LEU A 25 6.77 -5.90 5.24
CA LEU A 25 7.97 -5.60 4.45
C LEU A 25 9.20 -5.24 5.30
N PRO A 26 9.08 -4.36 6.33
CA PRO A 26 10.15 -4.13 7.30
C PRO A 26 10.64 -5.40 7.98
N ARG A 27 9.72 -6.24 8.45
CA ARG A 27 10.07 -7.50 9.11
C ARG A 27 10.83 -8.44 8.18
N MET A 28 10.38 -8.58 6.93
CA MET A 28 11.11 -9.37 5.94
C MET A 28 12.51 -8.78 5.66
N ALA A 29 12.65 -7.45 5.61
CA ALA A 29 13.95 -6.81 5.45
C ALA A 29 14.89 -7.10 6.64
N ASP A 30 14.37 -7.13 7.87
CA ASP A 30 15.12 -7.49 9.07
C ASP A 30 15.60 -8.95 9.03
N GLU A 31 14.79 -9.88 8.53
CA GLU A 31 15.19 -11.28 8.33
C GLU A 31 16.39 -11.39 7.38
N TYR A 32 16.45 -10.58 6.32
CA TYR A 32 17.64 -10.51 5.45
C TYR A 32 18.86 -9.86 6.14
N ALA A 33 18.65 -8.95 7.09
CA ALA A 33 19.73 -8.41 7.91
C ALA A 33 20.32 -9.48 8.83
N GLU A 34 19.50 -10.38 9.38
CA GLU A 34 19.97 -11.54 10.15
C GLU A 34 20.82 -12.48 9.30
N VAL A 35 20.43 -12.75 8.05
CA VAL A 35 21.23 -13.55 7.10
C VAL A 35 22.61 -12.92 6.88
N ARG A 36 22.70 -11.59 6.75
CA ARG A 36 23.98 -10.88 6.61
C ARG A 36 24.83 -11.00 7.87
N ASN A 37 24.22 -10.88 9.05
CA ASN A 37 24.93 -11.08 10.32
C ASN A 37 25.45 -12.52 10.43
N GLY A 38 24.67 -13.52 10.01
CA GLY A 38 25.11 -14.91 9.89
C GLY A 38 26.34 -15.06 8.97
N CYS A 39 26.34 -14.37 7.83
CA CYS A 39 27.51 -14.33 6.95
C CYS A 39 28.72 -13.67 7.64
N GLU A 40 28.54 -12.54 8.32
CA GLU A 40 29.63 -11.85 9.00
C GLU A 40 30.22 -12.65 10.17
N THR A 41 29.38 -13.27 10.99
CA THR A 41 29.80 -14.11 12.12
C THR A 41 30.55 -15.36 11.63
N SER A 42 30.17 -15.90 10.47
CA SER A 42 30.86 -17.04 9.85
C SER A 42 32.33 -16.76 9.47
N LYS A 43 32.76 -15.49 9.38
CA LYS A 43 34.17 -15.11 9.18
C LYS A 43 35.09 -15.66 10.27
N SER A 44 34.57 -15.88 11.47
CA SER A 44 35.32 -16.50 12.56
C SER A 44 35.78 -17.93 12.25
N ALA A 45 35.10 -18.63 11.33
CA ALA A 45 35.44 -19.98 10.90
C ALA A 45 36.47 -20.03 9.74
N ASP A 46 36.85 -18.88 9.16
CA ASP A 46 37.74 -18.84 7.99
C ASP A 46 39.13 -19.44 8.29
N SER A 47 39.59 -19.33 9.54
CA SER A 47 40.86 -19.91 9.98
C SER A 47 40.82 -21.45 10.01
N ALA A 48 39.66 -22.06 10.24
CA ALA A 48 39.51 -23.53 10.18
C ALA A 48 39.63 -24.08 8.75
N LEU A 49 39.42 -23.22 7.74
CA LEU A 49 39.57 -23.56 6.33
C LEU A 49 41.01 -23.35 5.83
N GLU A 50 41.88 -22.74 6.65
CA GLU A 50 43.31 -22.68 6.42
C GLU A 50 43.96 -24.02 6.82
N ARG A 51 43.84 -25.03 5.95
CA ARG A 51 44.62 -26.27 6.12
C ARG A 51 46.11 -25.95 6.00
N ASP A 52 46.87 -26.59 6.87
CA ASP A 52 48.33 -26.55 6.83
C ASP A 52 48.82 -27.16 5.52
N ALA A 53 49.85 -26.56 4.91
CA ALA A 53 50.30 -26.89 3.55
C ALA A 53 50.70 -28.36 3.38
N TYR A 54 51.03 -29.02 4.50
CA TYR A 54 51.35 -30.44 4.59
C TYR A 54 50.18 -31.37 4.20
N PHE A 55 48.93 -30.92 4.34
CA PHE A 55 47.73 -31.73 4.13
C PHE A 55 47.02 -31.47 2.79
N GLY A 56 47.64 -30.70 1.88
CA GLY A 56 47.11 -30.39 0.55
C GLY A 56 46.70 -28.92 0.38
N ALA A 57 46.31 -28.56 -0.85
CA ALA A 57 45.98 -27.18 -1.21
C ALA A 57 44.81 -26.61 -0.41
N LYS A 58 44.78 -25.27 -0.22
CA LYS A 58 43.70 -24.47 0.40
C LYS A 58 42.40 -24.44 -0.42
N ALA A 59 42.04 -25.55 -1.06
CA ALA A 59 41.02 -25.64 -2.11
C ALA A 59 39.61 -25.19 -1.68
N LEU A 60 39.32 -25.14 -0.38
CA LEU A 60 37.98 -24.83 0.15
C LEU A 60 37.83 -23.40 0.68
N LYS A 61 38.92 -22.69 0.97
CA LYS A 61 38.83 -21.35 1.57
C LYS A 61 38.26 -20.33 0.58
N ASP A 62 38.84 -20.26 -0.62
CA ASP A 62 38.42 -19.26 -1.60
C ASP A 62 36.97 -19.49 -2.10
N PRO A 63 36.54 -20.73 -2.42
CA PRO A 63 35.14 -21.00 -2.75
C PRO A 63 34.16 -20.70 -1.60
N TRP A 64 34.56 -20.96 -0.36
CA TRP A 64 33.75 -20.62 0.83
C TRP A 64 33.56 -19.11 0.97
N VAL A 65 34.65 -18.33 0.86
CA VAL A 65 34.59 -16.87 0.94
C VAL A 65 33.72 -16.32 -0.19
N GLN A 66 33.88 -16.81 -1.42
CA GLN A 66 33.04 -16.41 -2.56
C GLN A 66 31.56 -16.70 -2.33
N LEU A 67 31.21 -17.90 -1.82
CA LEU A 67 29.83 -18.26 -1.50
C LEU A 67 29.25 -17.32 -0.45
N ARG A 68 29.99 -17.07 0.64
CA ARG A 68 29.56 -16.16 1.70
C ARG A 68 29.34 -14.75 1.18
N ASP A 69 30.29 -14.22 0.42
CA ASP A 69 30.23 -12.84 -0.07
C ASP A 69 29.07 -12.67 -1.07
N LEU A 70 28.79 -13.69 -1.89
CA LEU A 70 27.62 -13.75 -2.76
C LEU A 70 26.31 -13.69 -1.96
N ILE A 71 26.18 -14.52 -0.91
CA ILE A 71 24.98 -14.54 -0.05
C ILE A 71 24.82 -13.21 0.68
N TRP A 72 25.91 -12.66 1.25
CA TRP A 72 25.90 -11.38 1.96
C TRP A 72 25.46 -10.23 1.04
N GLY A 73 25.96 -10.19 -0.19
CA GLY A 73 25.57 -9.20 -1.19
C GLY A 73 24.09 -9.32 -1.57
N ALA A 74 23.65 -10.53 -1.97
CA ALA A 74 22.27 -10.77 -2.39
C ALA A 74 21.25 -10.48 -1.27
N ALA A 75 21.55 -10.87 -0.03
CA ALA A 75 20.72 -10.56 1.12
C ALA A 75 20.66 -9.04 1.40
N GLY A 76 21.78 -8.33 1.22
CA GLY A 76 21.84 -6.88 1.36
C GLY A 76 20.99 -6.13 0.34
N GLU A 77 21.10 -6.50 -0.94
CA GLU A 77 20.30 -5.90 -2.01
C GLU A 77 18.81 -6.20 -1.82
N THR A 78 18.47 -7.45 -1.49
CA THR A 78 17.07 -7.85 -1.28
C THR A 78 16.45 -7.13 -0.09
N GLY A 79 17.15 -7.07 1.05
CA GLY A 79 16.68 -6.34 2.23
C GLY A 79 16.49 -4.85 1.96
N ALA A 80 17.43 -4.21 1.24
CA ALA A 80 17.31 -2.81 0.86
C ALA A 80 16.11 -2.54 -0.07
N ASN A 81 15.87 -3.44 -1.04
CA ASN A 81 14.72 -3.34 -1.93
C ASN A 81 13.38 -3.48 -1.18
N LEU A 82 13.30 -4.40 -0.22
CA LEU A 82 12.11 -4.56 0.63
C LEU A 82 11.85 -3.32 1.48
N TRP A 83 12.91 -2.73 2.05
CA TRP A 83 12.80 -1.48 2.80
C TRP A 83 12.35 -0.30 1.92
N ALA A 84 12.93 -0.16 0.73
CA ALA A 84 12.52 0.88 -0.21
C ALA A 84 11.06 0.70 -0.66
N LEU A 85 10.64 -0.54 -0.89
CA LEU A 85 9.24 -0.86 -1.22
C LEU A 85 8.29 -0.51 -0.06
N SER A 86 8.68 -0.80 1.18
CA SER A 86 7.93 -0.41 2.39
C SER A 86 7.67 1.09 2.43
N VAL A 87 8.73 1.89 2.26
CA VAL A 87 8.63 3.36 2.27
C VAL A 87 7.77 3.87 1.12
N GLY A 88 7.99 3.36 -0.09
CA GLY A 88 7.21 3.77 -1.26
C GLY A 88 5.73 3.41 -1.15
N LEU A 89 5.41 2.24 -0.58
CA LEU A 89 4.03 1.81 -0.37
C LEU A 89 3.34 2.63 0.71
N ASP A 90 4.01 2.93 1.83
CA ASP A 90 3.42 3.75 2.91
C ASP A 90 3.09 5.16 2.42
N GLN A 91 3.98 5.75 1.61
CA GLN A 91 3.73 7.05 0.98
C GLN A 91 2.53 6.98 0.03
N ALA A 92 2.51 6.03 -0.90
CA ALA A 92 1.43 5.91 -1.87
C ALA A 92 0.06 5.67 -1.21
N VAL A 93 0.03 4.91 -0.13
CA VAL A 93 -1.19 4.66 0.67
C VAL A 93 -1.63 5.92 1.42
N SER A 94 -0.68 6.73 1.92
CA SER A 94 -0.98 8.00 2.56
C SER A 94 -1.55 9.01 1.56
N ASP A 95 -0.90 9.15 0.40
CA ASP A 95 -1.34 10.03 -0.69
C ASP A 95 -2.75 9.66 -1.18
N PHE A 96 -3.02 8.36 -1.33
CA PHE A 96 -4.35 7.89 -1.71
C PHE A 96 -5.40 8.26 -0.67
N ALA A 97 -5.11 8.07 0.62
CA ALA A 97 -6.05 8.40 1.70
C ALA A 97 -6.33 9.90 1.78
N GLU A 98 -5.33 10.75 1.52
CA GLU A 98 -5.51 12.21 1.45
C GLU A 98 -6.41 12.60 0.26
N GLN A 99 -6.19 12.01 -0.91
CA GLN A 99 -7.01 12.26 -2.10
C GLN A 99 -8.46 11.79 -1.93
N ASP A 100 -8.66 10.61 -1.33
CA ASP A 100 -10.00 10.08 -1.04
C ASP A 100 -10.75 10.98 -0.05
N THR A 101 -10.06 11.47 0.98
CA THR A 101 -10.64 12.42 1.95
C THR A 101 -11.01 13.75 1.28
N ALA A 102 -10.15 14.27 0.40
CA ALA A 102 -10.41 15.50 -0.34
C ALA A 102 -11.60 15.37 -1.29
N ALA A 103 -11.67 14.26 -2.03
CA ALA A 103 -12.78 13.96 -2.93
C ALA A 103 -14.11 13.81 -2.16
N GLY A 104 -14.09 13.12 -1.01
CA GLY A 104 -15.27 13.02 -0.14
C GLY A 104 -15.75 14.38 0.37
N ALA A 105 -14.82 15.26 0.76
CA ALA A 105 -15.14 16.62 1.19
C ALA A 105 -15.73 17.48 0.04
N GLU A 106 -15.24 17.30 -1.19
CA GLU A 106 -15.76 17.99 -2.38
C GLU A 106 -17.17 17.49 -2.75
N MET A 107 -17.40 16.18 -2.73
CA MET A 107 -18.73 15.60 -2.95
C MET A 107 -19.74 16.11 -1.91
N GLU A 108 -19.34 16.19 -0.65
CA GLU A 108 -20.21 16.71 0.42
C GLU A 108 -20.52 18.19 0.23
N ARG A 109 -19.56 19.01 -0.21
CA ARG A 109 -19.82 20.41 -0.57
C ARG A 109 -20.82 20.52 -1.71
N HIS A 110 -20.63 19.78 -2.80
CA HIS A 110 -21.59 19.77 -3.91
C HIS A 110 -22.99 19.31 -3.48
N ARG A 111 -23.08 18.32 -2.58
CA ARG A 111 -24.35 17.89 -2.01
C ARG A 111 -25.02 19.00 -1.21
N LEU A 112 -24.27 19.73 -0.40
CA LEU A 112 -24.77 20.86 0.40
C LEU A 112 -25.20 22.04 -0.48
N ASP A 113 -24.46 22.36 -1.54
CA ASP A 113 -24.81 23.41 -2.50
C ASP A 113 -26.12 23.06 -3.24
N LEU A 114 -26.26 21.80 -3.71
CA LEU A 114 -27.49 21.31 -4.34
C LEU A 114 -28.70 21.30 -3.39
N GLN A 115 -28.48 21.08 -2.09
CA GLN A 115 -29.55 21.16 -1.09
C GLN A 115 -29.87 22.60 -0.66
N GLY A 116 -28.89 23.50 -0.70
CA GLY A 116 -29.06 24.93 -0.43
C GLY A 116 -29.83 25.66 -1.52
N ASP A 117 -29.73 25.21 -2.77
CA ASP A 117 -30.50 25.71 -3.92
C ASP A 117 -31.95 25.17 -3.98
N TYR A 118 -32.34 24.27 -3.07
CA TYR A 118 -33.73 23.83 -2.95
C TYR A 118 -34.55 24.91 -2.21
N ASP A 119 -34.86 26.00 -2.90
CA ASP A 119 -35.86 26.98 -2.46
C ASP A 119 -37.28 26.45 -2.77
N PRO A 120 -38.06 25.99 -1.76
CA PRO A 120 -39.46 25.61 -1.99
C PRO A 120 -40.34 26.81 -2.38
N GLY A 121 -39.81 28.05 -2.33
CA GLY A 121 -40.47 29.29 -2.72
C GLY A 121 -40.35 29.65 -4.21
N ASN A 122 -39.48 28.99 -4.98
CA ASN A 122 -39.26 29.28 -6.40
C ASN A 122 -39.92 28.25 -7.33
N ASP A 123 -41.09 27.74 -6.92
CA ASP A 123 -41.97 26.88 -7.72
C ASP A 123 -42.77 27.74 -8.73
N GLU A 124 -42.09 28.64 -9.46
CA GLU A 124 -42.67 29.51 -10.50
C GLU A 124 -43.22 28.70 -11.71
N TRP A 125 -43.00 27.38 -11.72
CA TRP A 125 -43.55 26.45 -12.70
C TRP A 125 -44.85 25.76 -12.29
N ARG A 126 -45.45 26.11 -11.14
CA ARG A 126 -46.90 25.92 -10.95
C ARG A 126 -47.67 27.02 -11.70
N GLY A 127 -47.45 27.04 -13.02
CA GLY A 127 -48.28 27.77 -13.96
C GLY A 127 -49.74 27.39 -13.71
N GLY A 128 -50.58 28.40 -13.56
CA GLY A 128 -51.99 28.27 -13.28
C GLY A 128 -52.65 27.25 -14.21
N TYR A 129 -53.24 26.22 -13.62
CA TYR A 129 -54.39 25.59 -14.23
C TYR A 129 -55.61 26.39 -13.77
N ASP A 130 -55.94 27.35 -14.64
CA ASP A 130 -57.18 28.10 -14.71
C ASP A 130 -58.38 27.14 -14.82
N ASP A 131 -59.52 27.60 -14.32
CA ASP A 131 -60.84 26.97 -14.42
C ASP A 131 -61.14 26.57 -15.88
N GLY A 132 -61.49 25.30 -16.10
CA GLY A 132 -61.69 24.79 -17.46
C GLY A 132 -62.48 23.50 -17.51
N ASP A 133 -63.78 23.61 -17.21
CA ASP A 133 -64.90 22.76 -17.64
C ASP A 133 -64.59 21.85 -18.84
N TYR A 134 -64.71 20.52 -18.69
CA TYR A 134 -65.21 19.65 -19.76
C TYR A 134 -66.05 18.48 -19.20
N PRO A 135 -67.09 18.06 -19.95
CA PRO A 135 -68.28 17.41 -19.42
C PRO A 135 -68.30 15.89 -19.64
N GLY A 136 -69.23 15.21 -18.96
CA GLY A 136 -69.82 13.99 -19.50
C GLY A 136 -69.63 12.72 -18.68
N LYS A 137 -70.65 12.43 -17.87
CA LYS A 137 -71.11 11.12 -17.38
C LYS A 137 -71.23 10.06 -18.49
N PRO A 138 -71.28 8.75 -18.18
CA PRO A 138 -72.44 8.13 -17.47
C PRO A 138 -72.27 7.93 -15.96
#